data_AF-A0A317K7T4-F1
#
_entry.id   AF-A0A317K7T4-F1
#
_cell.length_a   1.000
_cell.length_b   1.000
_cell.length_c   1.000
_cell.angle_alpha   90.00
_cell.angle_beta   90.00
_cell.angle_gamma   90.00
#
_symmetry.space_group_name_H-M   'P 1'
#
loop_
_entity.id
_entity.type
_entity.pdbx_description
1 polymer ?
#
loop_
_entity_poly.entity_id
_entity_poly.type
_entity_poly.pdbx_seq_one_letter_code
_entity_poly.pdbx_strand_id
1 'polypeptide(L)'
;MHRLTRIVLGLPNVEDTAAYYAEFGLTPAATEASSIYGAEAPAPTPNGEHRFSTVDGGEQLRIVPSGRRRLLELGVGADDPDDLERVAASLAALGIPVQRSETHVQAVDPGTEVTVRV
;
A
#
# COMPACT_ATOMS: atom_id res chain seq x y z
N MET A 1 4.80 -16.52 7.83
CA MET A 1 4.43 -15.52 8.84
C MET A 1 3.65 -14.42 8.14
N HIS A 2 2.48 -13.99 8.66
CA HIS A 2 1.79 -12.83 8.10
C HIS A 2 2.70 -11.59 8.08
N ARG A 3 2.85 -10.95 6.92
CA ARG A 3 3.72 -9.78 6.71
C ARG A 3 2.93 -8.59 6.21
N LEU A 4 3.40 -7.38 6.49
CA LEU A 4 2.93 -6.20 5.77
C LEU A 4 3.39 -6.31 4.31
N THR A 5 2.46 -6.25 3.36
CA THR A 5 2.77 -6.33 1.92
C THR A 5 2.65 -4.98 1.23
N ARG A 6 1.79 -4.09 1.73
CA ARG A 6 1.54 -2.77 1.12
C ARG A 6 0.94 -1.77 2.12
N ILE A 7 1.27 -0.50 1.92
CA ILE A 7 0.64 0.68 2.51
C ILE A 7 0.36 1.67 1.39
N VAL A 8 -0.87 2.19 1.34
CA VAL A 8 -1.21 3.36 0.51
C VAL A 8 -1.58 4.52 1.43
N LEU A 9 -0.80 5.60 1.37
CA LEU A 9 -0.95 6.77 2.21
C LEU A 9 -1.45 7.95 1.36
N GLY A 10 -2.62 8.49 1.71
CA GLY A 10 -3.14 9.72 1.14
C GLY A 10 -2.56 10.92 1.88
N LEU A 11 -1.98 11.89 1.17
CA LEU A 11 -1.30 13.05 1.75
C LEU A 11 -1.60 14.35 1.01
N PRO A 12 -1.62 15.51 1.70
CA PRO A 12 -1.71 16.82 1.03
C PRO A 12 -0.40 17.22 0.36
N ASN A 13 0.75 16.89 0.97
CA ASN A 13 2.08 17.30 0.51
C ASN A 13 2.85 16.07 -0.01
N VAL A 14 2.46 15.58 -1.17
CA VAL A 14 3.01 14.33 -1.73
C VAL A 14 4.50 14.45 -2.03
N GLU A 15 4.92 15.53 -2.70
CA GLU A 15 6.31 15.72 -3.13
C GLU A 15 7.28 15.82 -1.95
N ASP A 16 6.98 16.66 -0.95
CA ASP A 16 7.81 16.78 0.26
C ASP A 16 7.97 15.44 0.97
N THR A 17 6.89 14.66 1.04
CA THR A 17 6.91 13.37 1.72
C THR A 17 7.64 12.31 0.89
N ALA A 18 7.52 12.36 -0.43
CA ALA A 18 8.28 11.50 -1.34
C ALA A 18 9.78 11.76 -1.23
N ALA A 19 10.19 13.03 -1.21
CA ALA A 19 11.58 13.43 -0.99
C ALA A 19 12.10 12.94 0.37
N TYR A 20 11.31 13.10 1.44
CA TYR A 20 11.65 12.58 2.76
C TYR A 20 11.90 11.07 2.75
N TYR A 21 11.02 10.27 2.12
CA TYR A 21 11.18 8.82 2.10
C TYR A 21 12.36 8.36 1.23
N ALA A 22 12.68 9.09 0.17
CA ALA A 22 13.89 8.86 -0.62
C ALA A 22 15.15 9.14 0.22
N GLU A 23 15.20 10.26 0.95
CA GLU A 23 16.30 10.60 1.86
C GLU A 23 16.41 9.62 3.04
N PHE A 24 15.28 9.15 3.55
CA PHE A 24 15.21 8.12 4.59
C PHE A 24 15.83 6.78 4.13
N GLY A 25 15.97 6.57 2.82
CA GLY A 25 16.61 5.39 2.24
C GLY A 25 15.64 4.36 1.67
N LEU A 26 14.37 4.73 1.43
CA LEU A 26 13.50 3.89 0.60
C LEU A 26 13.88 4.04 -0.86
N THR A 27 13.89 2.94 -1.61
CA THR A 27 14.20 2.96 -3.03
C THR A 27 12.97 3.36 -3.82
N PRO A 28 12.97 4.47 -4.56
CA PRO A 28 11.84 4.81 -5.38
C PRO A 28 11.64 3.79 -6.50
N ALA A 29 10.41 3.35 -6.73
CA ALA A 29 10.07 2.49 -7.86
C ALA A 29 9.91 3.37 -9.10
N ALA A 30 10.70 3.12 -10.14
CA ALA A 30 10.66 3.91 -11.37
C ALA A 30 9.30 3.76 -12.05
N THR A 31 8.64 4.89 -12.34
CA THR A 31 7.52 4.95 -13.27
C THR A 31 8.08 5.06 -14.69
N GLU A 32 8.53 3.97 -15.30
CA GLU A 32 8.92 3.89 -16.74
C GLU A 32 9.61 5.16 -17.32
N ALA A 33 10.52 5.82 -16.57
CA ALA A 33 11.16 7.07 -17.02
C ALA A 33 12.34 7.57 -16.14
N SER A 34 12.95 6.76 -15.27
CA SER A 34 14.20 7.19 -14.64
C SER A 34 15.12 6.01 -14.36
N SER A 35 16.28 6.08 -15.00
CA SER A 35 17.30 5.05 -15.05
C SER A 35 18.56 5.60 -14.37
N ILE A 36 19.20 4.74 -13.58
CA ILE A 36 20.64 4.66 -13.32
C ILE A 36 21.28 5.93 -12.71
N TYR A 37 21.83 5.75 -11.49
CA TYR A 37 22.52 6.73 -10.65
C TYR A 37 21.61 7.63 -9.81
N GLY A 38 21.99 7.76 -8.53
CA GLY A 38 21.17 8.27 -7.42
C GLY A 38 20.37 9.51 -7.78
N ALA A 39 19.05 9.40 -7.63
CA ALA A 39 18.13 10.41 -8.12
C ALA A 39 17.31 10.98 -6.96
N GLU A 40 17.12 12.30 -7.01
CA GLU A 40 15.92 12.97 -6.50
C GLU A 40 14.68 12.08 -6.73
N ALA A 41 13.69 12.15 -5.83
CA ALA A 41 12.47 11.35 -5.95
C ALA A 41 11.99 11.35 -7.42
N PRO A 42 11.80 10.17 -8.04
CA PRO A 42 11.45 10.07 -9.45
C PRO A 42 10.21 10.91 -9.69
N ALA A 43 10.11 11.49 -10.89
CA ALA A 43 8.94 12.29 -11.24
C ALA A 43 7.65 11.52 -10.91
N PRO A 44 6.66 12.18 -10.28
CA PRO A 44 5.40 11.52 -9.96
C PRO A 44 4.79 10.91 -11.21
N THR A 45 3.97 9.89 -11.02
CA THR A 45 3.06 9.42 -12.07
C THR A 45 2.15 10.58 -12.54
N PRO A 46 1.48 10.47 -13.70
CA PRO A 46 0.53 11.50 -14.15
C PRO A 46 -0.60 11.82 -13.15
N ASN A 47 -0.91 10.90 -12.23
CA ASN A 47 -1.87 11.10 -11.14
C ASN A 47 -1.26 11.66 -9.85
N GLY A 48 0.00 12.12 -9.88
CA GLY A 48 0.67 12.73 -8.73
C GLY A 48 1.09 11.73 -7.66
N GLU A 49 1.34 10.47 -8.02
CA GLU A 49 1.64 9.39 -7.09
C GLU A 49 3.13 9.02 -7.10
N HIS A 50 3.63 8.57 -5.95
CA HIS A 50 4.99 8.05 -5.78
C HIS A 50 4.95 6.66 -5.19
N ARG A 51 5.91 5.81 -5.58
CA ARG A 51 6.02 4.42 -5.13
C ARG A 51 7.42 4.16 -4.59
N PHE A 52 7.49 3.41 -3.51
CA PHE A 52 8.73 3.10 -2.82
C PHE A 52 8.79 1.63 -2.44
N SER A 53 9.99 1.10 -2.57
CA SER A 53 10.36 -0.24 -2.18
C SER A 53 11.22 -0.22 -0.92
N THR A 54 11.00 -1.20 -0.05
CA THR A 54 11.89 -1.51 1.07
C THR A 54 12.87 -2.61 0.67
N VAL A 55 13.95 -2.76 1.44
CA VAL A 55 15.02 -3.72 1.16
C VAL A 55 14.48 -5.16 1.10
N ASP A 56 13.72 -5.56 2.12
CA ASP A 56 13.26 -6.96 2.25
C ASP A 56 11.84 -7.18 1.70
N GLY A 57 11.09 -6.10 1.51
CA GLY A 57 9.66 -6.16 1.23
C GLY A 57 9.27 -5.90 -0.23
N GLY A 58 10.19 -5.40 -1.06
CA GLY A 58 9.86 -4.93 -2.41
C GLY A 58 8.98 -3.68 -2.37
N GLU A 59 8.15 -3.45 -3.39
CA GLU A 59 7.20 -2.32 -3.43
C GLU A 59 6.21 -2.43 -2.26
N GLN A 60 6.29 -1.51 -1.30
CA GLN A 60 5.47 -1.57 -0.09
C GLN A 60 4.78 -0.25 0.24
N LEU A 61 5.24 0.89 -0.30
CA LEU A 61 4.65 2.19 0.00
C LEU A 61 4.22 2.88 -1.28
N ARG A 62 2.95 3.27 -1.35
CA ARG A 62 2.43 4.19 -2.35
C ARG A 62 1.91 5.44 -1.67
N ILE A 63 2.35 6.60 -2.16
CA ILE A 63 1.90 7.91 -1.70
C ILE A 63 1.02 8.50 -2.78
N VAL A 64 -0.20 8.92 -2.41
CA VAL A 64 -1.17 9.49 -3.35
C VAL A 64 -1.69 10.84 -2.82
N PRO A 65 -2.14 11.75 -3.70
CA PRO A 65 -2.74 13.01 -3.28
C PRO A 65 -4.03 12.79 -2.47
N SER A 66 -4.19 13.52 -1.37
CA SER A 66 -5.41 13.56 -0.57
C SER A 66 -5.51 14.87 0.22
N GLY A 67 -6.72 15.37 0.48
CA GLY A 67 -6.92 16.60 1.26
C GLY A 67 -6.46 16.52 2.73
N ARG A 68 -6.15 15.33 3.24
CA ARG A 68 -5.65 15.09 4.60
C ARG A 68 -4.79 13.84 4.66
N ARG A 69 -3.88 13.77 5.64
CA ARG A 69 -3.09 12.57 5.91
C ARG A 69 -3.98 11.43 6.40
N ARG A 70 -4.04 10.33 5.67
CA ARG A 70 -4.77 9.11 6.06
C ARG A 70 -4.22 7.86 5.41
N LEU A 71 -4.34 6.73 6.11
CA LEU A 71 -4.17 5.43 5.50
C LEU A 71 -5.37 5.15 4.60
N LEU A 72 -5.13 4.73 3.36
CA LEU A 72 -6.16 4.41 2.37
C LEU A 72 -6.26 2.90 2.17
N GLU A 73 -5.12 2.22 2.12
CA GLU A 73 -5.05 0.77 1.91
C GLU A 73 -3.94 0.15 2.75
N LEU A 74 -4.21 -1.04 3.30
CA LEU A 74 -3.28 -1.90 4.01
C LEU A 74 -3.28 -3.29 3.39
N GLY A 75 -2.11 -3.76 2.96
CA GLY A 75 -1.89 -5.12 2.47
C GLY A 75 -1.27 -6.00 3.55
N VAL A 76 -1.85 -7.18 3.79
CA VAL A 76 -1.35 -8.19 4.72
C VAL A 76 -1.13 -9.49 3.96
N GLY A 77 0.04 -10.10 4.05
CA GLY A 77 0.32 -11.38 3.40
C GLY A 77 -0.31 -12.54 4.19
N ALA A 78 -0.97 -13.44 3.48
CA ALA A 78 -1.28 -14.79 3.94
C ALA A 78 -0.21 -15.78 3.47
N ASP A 79 0.07 -16.80 4.28
CA ASP A 79 1.04 -17.84 3.90
C ASP A 79 0.35 -19.02 3.21
N ASP A 80 -0.90 -19.29 3.58
CA ASP A 80 -1.68 -20.40 3.05
C ASP A 80 -2.97 -19.89 2.39
N PRO A 81 -3.37 -20.40 1.20
CA PRO A 81 -4.68 -20.12 0.62
C PRO A 81 -5.86 -20.33 1.59
N ASP A 82 -5.78 -21.29 2.50
CA ASP A 82 -6.81 -21.58 3.50
C ASP A 82 -6.96 -20.42 4.51
N ASP A 83 -5.92 -19.62 4.72
CA ASP A 83 -6.00 -18.43 5.57
C ASP A 83 -6.99 -17.42 4.98
N LEU A 84 -7.10 -17.32 3.65
CA LEU A 84 -8.03 -16.41 2.98
C LEU A 84 -9.48 -16.81 3.24
N GLU A 85 -9.78 -18.11 3.20
CA GLU A 85 -11.12 -18.61 3.51
C GLU A 85 -11.47 -18.36 4.98
N ARG A 86 -10.51 -18.62 5.88
CA ARG A 86 -10.66 -18.38 7.31
C ARG A 86 -10.90 -16.91 7.63
N VAL A 87 -10.16 -15.99 6.99
CA VAL A 87 -10.34 -14.54 7.15
C VAL A 87 -11.70 -14.11 6.62
N ALA A 88 -12.11 -14.56 5.43
CA ALA A 88 -13.40 -14.22 4.85
C ALA A 88 -14.57 -14.67 5.75
N ALA A 89 -14.52 -15.89 6.26
CA ALA A 89 -15.52 -16.42 7.19
C ALA A 89 -15.58 -15.61 8.49
N SER A 90 -14.42 -15.24 9.04
CA SER A 90 -14.33 -14.44 10.27
C SER A 90 -14.92 -13.03 10.10
N LEU A 91 -14.64 -12.37 8.98
CA LEU A 91 -15.20 -11.05 8.67
C LEU A 91 -16.71 -11.12 8.45
N ALA A 92 -17.21 -12.15 7.75
CA ALA A 92 -18.63 -12.36 7.56
C ALA A 92 -19.36 -12.59 8.90
N ALA A 93 -18.76 -13.33 9.83
CA ALA A 93 -19.32 -13.54 11.17
C ALA A 93 -19.42 -12.23 11.99
N LEU A 94 -18.54 -11.26 11.72
CA LEU A 94 -18.59 -9.91 12.29
C LEU A 94 -19.56 -8.96 11.54
N GLY A 95 -20.22 -9.43 10.48
CA GLY A 95 -21.09 -8.61 9.63
C GLY A 95 -20.35 -7.63 8.74
N ILE A 96 -19.05 -7.82 8.52
CA ILE A 96 -18.23 -6.95 7.67
C ILE A 96 -18.32 -7.46 6.22
N PRO A 97 -18.74 -6.64 5.26
CA PRO A 97 -18.76 -7.02 3.85
C PRO A 97 -17.35 -7.32 3.33
N VAL A 98 -17.21 -8.43 2.60
CA VAL A 98 -15.95 -8.85 1.99
C VAL A 98 -16.08 -8.96 0.48
N GLN A 99 -15.05 -8.54 -0.26
CA GLN A 99 -14.84 -8.95 -1.64
C GLN A 99 -13.79 -10.07 -1.66
N ARG A 100 -14.18 -11.25 -2.15
CA ARG A 100 -13.29 -12.41 -2.28
C ARG A 100 -12.96 -12.64 -3.76
N SER A 101 -11.69 -12.87 -4.06
CA SER A 101 -11.23 -13.42 -5.34
C SER A 101 -10.63 -14.81 -5.13
N GLU A 102 -9.82 -15.34 -6.05
CA GLU A 102 -9.02 -16.54 -5.79
C GLU A 102 -7.84 -16.24 -4.86
N THR A 103 -7.13 -15.13 -5.10
CA THR A 103 -5.81 -14.86 -4.49
C THR A 103 -5.80 -13.83 -3.36
N HIS A 104 -6.95 -13.24 -3.05
CA HIS A 104 -7.05 -12.26 -1.95
C HIS A 104 -8.45 -12.16 -1.36
N VAL A 105 -8.52 -11.60 -0.16
CA VAL A 105 -9.71 -11.09 0.51
C VAL A 105 -9.57 -9.58 0.68
N GLN A 106 -10.64 -8.85 0.43
CA GLN A 106 -10.68 -7.41 0.66
C GLN A 106 -11.88 -7.04 1.52
N ALA A 107 -11.69 -6.10 2.44
CA ALA A 107 -12.74 -5.51 3.25
C ALA A 107 -12.41 -4.05 3.56
N VAL A 108 -13.42 -3.28 3.96
CA VAL A 108 -13.23 -1.91 4.43
C VAL A 108 -13.47 -1.89 5.94
N ASP A 109 -12.50 -1.37 6.69
CA ASP A 109 -12.70 -1.12 8.12
C ASP A 109 -13.76 -0.01 8.31
N PRO A 110 -14.87 -0.26 9.03
CA PRO A 110 -15.96 0.68 9.14
C PRO A 110 -15.63 1.90 10.02
N GLY A 111 -14.60 1.84 10.87
CA GLY A 111 -14.21 2.95 11.75
C GLY A 111 -13.26 3.92 11.07
N THR A 112 -12.33 3.42 10.27
CA THR A 112 -11.26 4.21 9.64
C THR A 112 -11.41 4.35 8.13
N GLU A 113 -12.36 3.63 7.53
CA GLU A 113 -12.57 3.53 6.08
C GLU A 113 -11.31 3.06 5.32
N VAL A 114 -10.44 2.30 5.99
CA VAL A 114 -9.22 1.75 5.38
C VAL A 114 -9.60 0.51 4.61
N THR A 115 -9.17 0.41 3.36
CA THR A 115 -9.25 -0.84 2.62
C THR A 115 -8.18 -1.79 3.14
N VAL A 116 -8.57 -2.95 3.66
CA VAL A 116 -7.64 -4.02 4.03
C VAL A 116 -7.71 -5.09 2.96
N ARG A 117 -6.55 -5.47 2.45
CA ARG A 117 -6.37 -6.56 1.49
C ARG A 117 -5.47 -7.62 2.11
N VAL A 118 -5.95 -8.85 2.19
CA VAL A 118 -5.17 -10.03 2.56
C VAL A 118 -4.88 -10.85 1.33
#